data_AF-A0A846SX85-F1
#
_entry.id   AF-A0A846SX85-F1
#
_cell.length_a   1.000
_cell.length_b   1.000
_cell.length_c   1.000
_cell.angle_alpha   90.00
_cell.angle_beta   90.00
_cell.angle_gamma   90.00
#
_symmetry.space_group_name_H-M   'P 1'
#
loop_
_entity.id
_entity.type
_entity.pdbx_description
1 polymer ?
#
loop_
_entity_poly.entity_id
_entity_poly.type
_entity_poly.pdbx_seq_one_letter_code
_entity_poly.pdbx_strand_id
1 'polypeptide(L)'
;MSVMARSRTVAVYAGEELGRYGFEDHPFGEDRIHAFWDEMHLRHFDYQVQIFSPVIATEEQIRLFHTFEYVEKVKIFSEIGEGLLDYGDTPAYKGIFEDAAFVVGTVIDATRKVMNNEARRVFVPIAGLHHSMPDTASGFCVFNDAGVAIRILQQDYGLERIAYVDIDAHHGDGVFYPLNPIRRLSSPIFMRMAA
;
A
#
# COMPACT_ATOMS: atom_id res chain seq x y z
N MET A 1 4.16 21.48 31.99
CA MET A 1 4.22 20.77 30.70
C MET A 1 3.36 19.52 30.83
N SER A 2 2.21 19.49 30.15
CA SER A 2 1.10 18.57 30.43
C SER A 2 1.35 17.16 29.91
N VAL A 3 0.99 16.17 30.72
CA VAL A 3 0.98 14.72 30.46
C VAL A 3 0.08 14.33 29.27
N MET A 4 -0.75 15.26 28.75
CA MET A 4 -1.60 15.05 27.58
C MET A 4 -0.89 15.04 26.21
N ALA A 5 0.38 15.49 26.12
CA ALA A 5 1.06 15.62 24.83
C ALA A 5 1.73 14.33 24.30
N ARG A 6 1.57 13.18 24.97
CA ARG A 6 2.22 11.91 24.59
C ARG A 6 1.31 10.89 23.89
N SER A 7 0.03 11.19 23.70
CA SER A 7 -0.98 10.15 23.45
C SER A 7 -1.37 9.89 21.98
N ARG A 8 -0.81 10.55 20.97
CA ARG A 8 -1.14 10.22 19.56
C ARG A 8 0.11 10.02 18.71
N THR A 9 0.91 9.02 19.08
CA THR A 9 2.13 8.66 18.32
C THR A 9 1.84 7.77 17.12
N VAL A 10 0.61 7.28 16.98
CA VAL A 10 0.18 6.39 15.90
C VAL A 10 -1.07 6.99 15.25
N ALA A 11 -1.04 7.09 13.94
CA ALA A 11 -2.20 7.39 13.14
C ALA A 11 -2.64 6.14 12.33
N VAL A 12 -3.92 6.04 12.06
CA VAL A 12 -4.52 4.94 11.29
C VAL A 12 -5.46 5.54 10.25
N TYR A 13 -5.41 5.01 9.03
CA TYR A 13 -6.36 5.43 7.98
C TYR A 13 -7.67 4.65 8.07
N ALA A 14 -8.77 5.39 7.98
CA ALA A 14 -10.13 4.85 8.03
C ALA A 14 -10.99 5.51 6.94
N GLY A 15 -11.65 4.70 6.12
CA GLY A 15 -12.59 5.17 5.10
C GLY A 15 -13.04 4.01 4.21
N GLU A 16 -14.27 4.09 3.71
CA GLU A 16 -14.86 3.06 2.85
C GLU A 16 -14.06 2.89 1.55
N GLU A 17 -13.38 3.93 1.09
CA GLU A 17 -12.57 3.91 -0.13
C GLU A 17 -11.41 2.91 -0.05
N LEU A 18 -10.84 2.68 1.14
CA LEU A 18 -9.86 1.60 1.33
C LEU A 18 -10.52 0.23 1.40
N GLY A 19 -11.76 0.16 1.91
CA GLY A 19 -12.52 -1.09 2.05
C GLY A 19 -12.95 -1.71 0.73
N ARG A 20 -13.10 -0.90 -0.32
CA ARG A 20 -13.52 -1.37 -1.65
C ARG A 20 -12.45 -2.20 -2.37
N TYR A 21 -11.18 -2.10 -1.98
CA TYR A 21 -10.14 -2.94 -2.59
C TYR A 21 -10.23 -4.38 -2.07
N GLY A 22 -10.97 -5.20 -2.80
CA GLY A 22 -11.10 -6.64 -2.61
C GLY A 22 -11.74 -7.26 -3.85
N PHE A 23 -11.99 -8.57 -3.80
CA PHE A 23 -12.62 -9.30 -4.90
C PHE A 23 -13.83 -10.10 -4.37
N GLU A 24 -14.93 -10.08 -5.11
CA GLU A 24 -16.15 -10.82 -4.77
C GLU A 24 -15.94 -12.34 -4.88
N ASP A 25 -16.45 -13.11 -3.92
CA ASP A 25 -16.36 -14.58 -3.87
C ASP A 25 -14.91 -15.12 -4.00
N HIS A 26 -13.95 -14.39 -3.41
CA HIS A 26 -12.52 -14.63 -3.55
C HIS A 26 -11.81 -14.58 -2.18
N PRO A 27 -10.71 -15.34 -1.95
CA PRO A 27 -9.99 -15.36 -0.67
C PRO A 27 -9.46 -13.98 -0.22
N PHE A 28 -9.27 -13.06 -1.17
CA PHE A 28 -8.91 -11.67 -0.90
C PHE A 28 -10.17 -10.79 -1.00
N GLY A 29 -11.02 -10.84 0.02
CA GLY A 29 -12.29 -10.11 0.08
C GLY A 29 -12.18 -8.67 0.63
N GLU A 30 -13.32 -7.97 0.61
CA GLU A 30 -13.48 -6.58 1.07
C GLU A 30 -13.69 -6.44 2.59
N ASP A 31 -13.91 -7.56 3.29
CA ASP A 31 -14.24 -7.61 4.72
C ASP A 31 -13.08 -7.23 5.65
N ARG A 32 -11.84 -7.28 5.14
CA ARG A 32 -10.60 -7.03 5.91
C ARG A 32 -10.61 -5.71 6.67
N ILE A 33 -11.10 -4.63 6.06
CA ILE A 33 -11.12 -3.31 6.73
C ILE A 33 -12.11 -3.31 7.89
N HIS A 34 -13.25 -3.98 7.73
CA HIS A 34 -14.30 -4.07 8.73
C HIS A 34 -13.82 -4.93 9.89
N ALA A 35 -13.22 -6.09 9.62
CA ALA A 35 -12.63 -6.94 10.64
C ALA A 35 -11.55 -6.20 11.47
N PHE A 36 -10.70 -5.40 10.82
CA PHE A 36 -9.73 -4.57 11.51
C PHE A 36 -10.39 -3.54 12.43
N TRP A 37 -11.39 -2.80 11.94
CA TRP A 37 -12.06 -1.77 12.75
C TRP A 37 -12.94 -2.34 13.85
N ASP A 38 -13.58 -3.49 13.63
CA ASP A 38 -14.32 -4.21 14.67
C ASP A 38 -13.39 -4.58 15.83
N GLU A 39 -12.20 -5.13 15.57
CA GLU A 39 -11.22 -5.40 16.62
C GLU A 39 -10.70 -4.11 17.27
N MET A 40 -10.46 -3.04 16.51
CA MET A 40 -10.05 -1.74 17.07
C MET A 40 -11.09 -1.19 18.06
N HIS A 41 -12.39 -1.30 17.74
CA HIS A 41 -13.47 -0.87 18.61
C HIS A 41 -13.62 -1.79 19.83
N LEU A 42 -13.61 -3.12 19.62
CA LEU A 42 -13.71 -4.12 20.70
C LEU A 42 -12.57 -4.00 21.71
N ARG A 43 -11.37 -3.66 21.24
CA ARG A 43 -10.17 -3.45 22.06
C ARG A 43 -9.99 -2.02 22.53
N HIS A 44 -10.91 -1.11 22.18
CA HIS A 44 -10.87 0.27 22.66
C HIS A 44 -9.58 1.01 22.24
N PHE A 45 -9.08 0.72 21.03
CA PHE A 45 -7.88 1.35 20.46
C PHE A 45 -8.20 2.52 19.54
N ASP A 46 -9.43 2.61 19.05
CA ASP A 46 -9.95 3.68 18.21
C ASP A 46 -9.77 5.08 18.82
N TYR A 47 -9.98 5.23 20.13
CA TYR A 47 -9.75 6.52 20.82
C TYR A 47 -8.28 6.81 21.15
N GLN A 48 -7.38 5.83 20.96
CA GLN A 48 -5.95 5.95 21.27
C GLN A 48 -5.11 6.34 20.05
N VAL A 49 -5.70 6.36 18.86
CA VAL A 49 -5.02 6.71 17.61
C VAL A 49 -5.55 8.01 17.01
N GLN A 50 -4.78 8.60 16.12
CA GLN A 50 -5.28 9.64 15.22
C GLN A 50 -5.89 8.98 13.98
N ILE A 51 -7.04 9.46 13.54
CA ILE A 51 -7.69 8.96 12.32
C ILE A 51 -7.39 9.91 11.16
N PHE A 52 -6.92 9.35 10.05
CA PHE A 52 -6.80 10.03 8.77
C PHE A 52 -7.74 9.41 7.73
N SER A 53 -8.07 10.20 6.70
CA SER A 53 -8.95 9.77 5.61
C SER A 53 -8.14 9.31 4.40
N PRO A 54 -8.60 8.29 3.64
CA PRO A 54 -7.92 7.81 2.45
C PRO A 54 -7.69 8.90 1.40
N VAL A 55 -6.64 8.72 0.60
CA VAL A 55 -6.29 9.61 -0.50
C VAL A 55 -6.10 8.78 -1.76
N ILE A 56 -6.64 9.25 -2.88
CA ILE A 56 -6.41 8.62 -4.19
C ILE A 56 -5.08 9.08 -4.79
N ALA A 57 -4.31 8.14 -5.34
CA ALA A 57 -3.09 8.46 -6.07
C ALA A 57 -3.42 9.00 -7.47
N THR A 58 -2.61 9.93 -7.95
CA THR A 58 -2.59 10.26 -9.38
C THR A 58 -1.87 9.18 -10.17
N GLU A 59 -2.10 9.15 -11.49
CA GLU A 59 -1.41 8.22 -12.37
C GLU A 59 0.12 8.44 -12.33
N GLU A 60 0.58 9.69 -12.29
CA GLU A 60 2.00 10.04 -12.19
C GLU A 60 2.64 9.44 -10.94
N GLN A 61 1.91 9.42 -9.83
CA GLN A 61 2.36 8.85 -8.56
C GLN A 61 2.48 7.32 -8.65
N ILE A 62 1.50 6.64 -9.25
CA ILE A 62 1.54 5.19 -9.47
C ILE A 62 2.73 4.83 -10.39
N ARG A 63 2.97 5.65 -11.42
CA ARG A 63 4.08 5.49 -12.37
C ARG A 63 5.47 5.75 -11.80
N LEU A 64 5.59 6.11 -10.52
CA LEU A 64 6.89 6.12 -9.84
C LEU A 64 7.49 4.71 -9.71
N PHE A 65 6.63 3.69 -9.71
CA PHE A 65 7.02 2.29 -9.64
C PHE A 65 6.59 1.49 -10.87
N HIS A 66 5.39 1.76 -11.39
CA HIS A 66 4.81 1.00 -12.50
C HIS A 66 5.11 1.60 -13.88
N THR A 67 5.16 0.75 -14.90
CA THR A 67 5.29 1.19 -16.30
C THR A 67 4.00 1.86 -16.77
N PHE A 68 4.13 2.74 -17.77
CA PHE A 68 2.97 3.38 -18.38
C PHE A 68 2.02 2.35 -19.01
N GLU A 69 2.57 1.37 -19.73
CA GLU A 69 1.83 0.34 -20.42
C GLU A 69 1.00 -0.51 -19.45
N TYR A 70 1.55 -0.82 -18.28
CA TYR A 70 0.83 -1.57 -17.26
C TYR A 70 -0.31 -0.76 -16.63
N VAL A 71 -0.07 0.50 -16.30
CA VAL A 71 -1.12 1.38 -15.76
C VAL A 71 -2.27 1.54 -16.75
N GLU A 72 -1.98 1.72 -18.04
CA GLU A 72 -3.00 1.76 -19.09
C GLU A 72 -3.78 0.44 -19.21
N LYS A 73 -3.10 -0.70 -19.12
CA LYS A 73 -3.77 -2.01 -19.07
C LYS A 73 -4.77 -2.07 -17.91
N VAL A 74 -4.37 -1.68 -16.71
CA VAL A 74 -5.26 -1.70 -15.53
C VAL A 74 -6.46 -0.78 -15.73
N LYS A 75 -6.27 0.42 -16.29
CA LYS A 75 -7.38 1.35 -16.60
C LYS A 75 -8.39 0.73 -17.57
N ILE A 76 -7.91 0.12 -18.65
CA ILE A 76 -8.77 -0.55 -19.64
C ILE A 76 -9.59 -1.68 -18.98
N PHE A 77 -8.94 -2.52 -18.17
CA PHE A 77 -9.61 -3.62 -17.49
C PHE A 77 -10.56 -3.14 -16.37
N SER A 78 -10.25 -2.00 -15.74
CA SER A 78 -11.15 -1.32 -14.79
C SER A 78 -12.42 -0.81 -15.47
N GLU A 79 -12.33 -0.34 -16.71
CA GLU A 79 -13.52 0.09 -17.48
C GLU A 79 -14.36 -1.09 -17.96
N ILE A 80 -13.69 -2.15 -18.46
CA ILE A 80 -14.34 -3.38 -18.93
C ILE A 80 -15.03 -4.10 -17.76
N GLY A 81 -14.35 -4.19 -16.62
CA GLY A 81 -14.86 -4.79 -15.39
C GLY A 81 -14.84 -6.32 -15.35
N GLU A 82 -14.09 -6.97 -16.23
CA GLU A 82 -13.91 -8.42 -16.28
C GLU A 82 -12.52 -8.80 -16.82
N GLY A 83 -12.13 -10.06 -16.61
CA GLY A 83 -10.85 -10.62 -17.05
C GLY A 83 -9.83 -10.75 -15.92
N LEU A 84 -8.58 -11.03 -16.29
CA LEU A 84 -7.46 -11.20 -15.35
C LEU A 84 -6.38 -10.17 -15.66
N LEU A 85 -5.90 -9.49 -14.61
CA LEU A 85 -4.81 -8.52 -14.70
C LEU A 85 -3.42 -9.19 -14.76
N ASP A 86 -3.35 -10.46 -14.39
CA ASP A 86 -2.16 -11.30 -14.46
C ASP A 86 -2.45 -12.63 -15.19
N TYR A 87 -1.64 -13.66 -14.91
CA TYR A 87 -1.71 -14.96 -15.56
C TYR A 87 -2.70 -15.95 -14.93
N GLY A 88 -3.46 -15.59 -13.89
CA GLY A 88 -4.41 -16.57 -13.36
C GLY A 88 -5.27 -16.19 -12.15
N ASP A 89 -4.87 -15.25 -11.31
CA ASP A 89 -5.46 -15.14 -9.97
C ASP A 89 -5.73 -13.72 -9.48
N THR A 90 -5.43 -12.68 -10.27
CA THR A 90 -5.89 -11.31 -9.99
C THR A 90 -7.01 -10.90 -10.94
N PRO A 91 -8.29 -11.00 -10.55
CA PRO A 91 -9.42 -10.55 -11.35
C PRO A 91 -9.39 -9.04 -11.62
N ALA A 92 -10.02 -8.62 -12.71
CA ALA A 92 -10.46 -7.25 -12.88
C ALA A 92 -11.95 -7.14 -12.54
N TYR A 93 -12.32 -6.01 -11.95
CA TYR A 93 -13.71 -5.59 -11.77
C TYR A 93 -13.84 -4.10 -12.08
N LYS A 94 -15.08 -3.65 -12.20
CA LYS A 94 -15.35 -2.26 -12.56
C LYS A 94 -14.93 -1.31 -11.45
N GLY A 95 -13.96 -0.43 -11.71
CA GLY A 95 -13.44 0.52 -10.71
C GLY A 95 -12.18 0.05 -9.97
N ILE A 96 -11.62 -1.12 -10.31
CA ILE A 96 -10.41 -1.65 -9.65
C ILE A 96 -9.20 -0.71 -9.74
N PHE A 97 -9.11 0.11 -10.80
CA PHE A 97 -8.06 1.12 -10.91
C PHE A 97 -8.17 2.15 -9.77
N GLU A 98 -9.36 2.71 -9.57
CA GLU A 98 -9.63 3.71 -8.55
C GLU A 98 -9.41 3.15 -7.14
N ASP A 99 -9.91 1.94 -6.87
CA ASP A 99 -9.79 1.31 -5.55
C ASP A 99 -8.32 0.95 -5.23
N ALA A 100 -7.57 0.42 -6.19
CA ALA A 100 -6.13 0.21 -6.03
C ALA A 100 -5.36 1.54 -5.88
N ALA A 101 -5.79 2.59 -6.58
CA ALA A 101 -5.18 3.92 -6.48
C ALA A 101 -5.44 4.58 -5.11
N PHE A 102 -6.56 4.29 -4.43
CA PHE A 102 -6.78 4.70 -3.05
C PHE A 102 -5.80 4.05 -2.07
N VAL A 103 -5.47 2.78 -2.26
CA VAL A 103 -4.44 2.11 -1.44
C VAL A 103 -3.08 2.80 -1.61
N VAL A 104 -2.64 2.99 -2.86
CA VAL A 104 -1.36 3.65 -3.17
C VAL A 104 -1.33 5.09 -2.65
N GLY A 105 -2.37 5.89 -2.92
CA GLY A 105 -2.42 7.31 -2.55
C GLY A 105 -2.41 7.50 -1.03
N THR A 106 -3.08 6.61 -0.31
CA THR A 106 -3.09 6.61 1.15
C THR A 106 -1.71 6.29 1.73
N VAL A 107 -0.97 5.36 1.12
CA VAL A 107 0.41 5.07 1.53
C VAL A 107 1.37 6.23 1.21
N ILE A 108 1.17 6.94 0.09
CA ILE A 108 1.93 8.16 -0.22
C ILE A 108 1.67 9.24 0.83
N ASP A 109 0.39 9.50 1.15
CA ASP A 109 0.03 10.50 2.15
C ASP A 109 0.59 10.11 3.53
N ALA A 110 0.44 8.86 3.94
CA ALA A 110 1.05 8.31 5.16
C ALA A 110 2.57 8.55 5.22
N THR A 111 3.27 8.26 4.12
CA THR A 111 4.72 8.45 3.98
C THR A 111 5.09 9.92 4.18
N ARG A 112 4.39 10.83 3.49
CA ARG A 112 4.63 12.27 3.60
C ARG A 112 4.33 12.81 4.99
N LYS A 113 3.26 12.35 5.64
CA LYS A 113 2.91 12.73 7.01
C LYS A 113 3.98 12.31 8.02
N VAL A 114 4.57 11.13 7.86
CA VAL A 114 5.71 10.71 8.70
C VAL A 114 6.90 11.62 8.48
N MET A 115 7.27 11.86 7.22
CA MET A 115 8.44 12.70 6.88
C MET A 115 8.26 14.17 7.30
N ASN A 116 7.03 14.67 7.32
CA ASN A 116 6.69 16.03 7.75
C ASN A 116 6.46 16.17 9.26
N ASN A 117 6.68 15.12 10.05
CA ASN A 117 6.42 15.06 11.50
C ASN A 117 4.95 15.30 11.90
N GLU A 118 4.00 15.04 11.00
CA GLU A 118 2.56 15.08 11.32
C GLU A 118 2.11 13.84 12.10
N ALA A 119 2.81 12.71 11.93
CA ALA A 119 2.64 11.50 12.72
C ALA A 119 3.98 10.79 12.92
N ARG A 120 4.19 10.16 14.08
CA ARG A 120 5.41 9.38 14.33
C ARG A 120 5.35 7.99 13.67
N ARG A 121 4.17 7.38 13.63
CA ARG A 121 3.90 6.08 13.03
C ARG A 121 2.53 6.13 12.38
N VAL A 122 2.38 5.41 11.27
CA VAL A 122 1.13 5.34 10.53
C VAL A 122 0.86 3.89 10.17
N PHE A 123 -0.40 3.47 10.25
CA PHE A 123 -0.87 2.17 9.81
C PHE A 123 -1.98 2.34 8.75
N VAL A 124 -1.84 1.62 7.64
CA VAL A 124 -2.84 1.57 6.57
C VAL A 124 -3.31 0.11 6.46
N PRO A 125 -4.51 -0.25 6.96
CA PRO A 125 -4.90 -1.66 7.15
C PRO A 125 -4.96 -2.54 5.88
N ILE A 126 -5.17 -1.93 4.72
CA ILE A 126 -5.40 -2.64 3.45
C ILE A 126 -4.13 -2.72 2.59
N ALA A 127 -3.16 -1.84 2.86
CA ALA A 127 -1.90 -1.72 2.13
C ALA A 127 -0.94 -2.90 2.39
N GLY A 128 0.25 -2.83 1.78
CA GLY A 128 1.23 -3.91 1.81
C GLY A 128 1.10 -4.87 0.62
N LEU A 129 0.58 -4.39 -0.52
CA LEU A 129 0.41 -5.16 -1.75
C LEU A 129 1.77 -5.42 -2.40
N HIS A 130 2.44 -6.47 -1.93
CA HIS A 130 3.88 -6.66 -2.13
C HIS A 130 4.27 -7.50 -3.36
N HIS A 131 3.30 -8.08 -4.09
CA HIS A 131 3.56 -8.98 -5.23
C HIS A 131 3.58 -8.26 -6.59
N SER A 132 2.92 -7.10 -6.69
CA SER A 132 2.82 -6.39 -7.96
C SER A 132 4.20 -5.96 -8.46
N MET A 133 4.50 -6.30 -9.71
CA MET A 133 5.75 -5.96 -10.39
C MET A 133 5.58 -4.65 -11.18
N PRO A 134 6.67 -4.02 -11.67
CA PRO A 134 6.55 -2.77 -12.42
C PRO A 134 5.60 -2.85 -13.61
N ASP A 135 5.52 -4.00 -14.28
CA ASP A 135 4.80 -4.20 -15.54
C ASP A 135 3.65 -5.24 -15.48
N THR A 136 3.34 -5.81 -14.31
CA THR A 136 2.26 -6.79 -14.16
C THR A 136 1.71 -6.86 -12.74
N ALA A 137 0.41 -7.17 -12.62
CA ALA A 137 -0.19 -7.65 -11.39
C ALA A 137 0.37 -9.05 -11.05
N SER A 138 0.24 -9.44 -9.79
CA SER A 138 0.53 -10.78 -9.30
C SER A 138 -0.04 -10.93 -7.89
N GLY A 139 -0.56 -12.12 -7.53
CA GLY A 139 -0.91 -12.46 -6.15
C GLY A 139 -1.87 -11.45 -5.52
N PHE A 140 -2.92 -11.09 -6.26
CA PHE A 140 -3.98 -10.16 -5.84
C PHE A 140 -3.52 -8.70 -5.69
N CYS A 141 -2.29 -8.38 -6.07
CA CYS A 141 -1.70 -7.05 -5.95
C CYS A 141 -1.75 -6.33 -7.31
N VAL A 142 -2.64 -5.34 -7.44
CA VAL A 142 -2.74 -4.52 -8.67
C VAL A 142 -1.61 -3.50 -8.73
N PHE A 143 -1.41 -2.71 -7.68
CA PHE A 143 -0.28 -1.76 -7.59
C PHE A 143 0.54 -2.01 -6.34
N ASN A 144 1.85 -1.76 -6.42
CA ASN A 144 2.80 -1.94 -5.33
C ASN A 144 2.93 -0.66 -4.51
N ASP A 145 2.11 -0.50 -3.48
CA ASP A 145 2.10 0.69 -2.63
C ASP A 145 3.43 0.89 -1.89
N ALA A 146 4.06 -0.19 -1.40
CA ALA A 146 5.35 -0.14 -0.73
C ALA A 146 6.48 0.30 -1.70
N GLY A 147 6.45 -0.22 -2.92
CA GLY A 147 7.36 0.15 -4.00
C GLY A 147 7.27 1.64 -4.33
N VAL A 148 6.05 2.17 -4.46
CA VAL A 148 5.81 3.61 -4.67
C VAL A 148 6.29 4.43 -3.47
N ALA A 149 6.03 4.00 -2.23
CA ALA A 149 6.50 4.68 -1.03
C ALA A 149 8.03 4.80 -0.98
N ILE A 150 8.75 3.73 -1.31
CA ILE A 150 10.22 3.73 -1.37
C ILE A 150 10.71 4.74 -2.42
N ARG A 151 10.05 4.82 -3.59
CA ARG A 151 10.40 5.79 -4.63
C ARG A 151 10.16 7.22 -4.19
N ILE A 152 9.06 7.51 -3.50
CA ILE A 152 8.79 8.81 -2.87
C ILE A 152 9.89 9.17 -1.87
N LEU A 153 10.25 8.27 -0.96
CA LEU A 153 11.30 8.50 0.04
C LEU A 153 12.66 8.80 -0.60
N GLN A 154 12.98 8.15 -1.73
CA GLN A 154 14.21 8.41 -2.48
C GLN A 154 14.17 9.74 -3.24
N GLN A 155 13.09 10.01 -3.97
CA GLN A 155 13.00 11.16 -4.88
C GLN A 155 12.69 12.47 -4.14
N ASP A 156 11.69 12.46 -3.27
CA ASP A 156 11.19 13.68 -2.61
C ASP A 156 12.04 14.03 -1.36
N TYR A 157 12.62 13.01 -0.70
CA TYR A 157 13.31 13.18 0.58
C TYR A 157 14.80 12.79 0.56
N GLY A 158 15.32 12.30 -0.57
CA GLY A 158 16.74 11.97 -0.73
C GLY A 158 17.24 10.84 0.18
N LEU A 159 16.36 9.95 0.64
CA LEU A 159 16.77 8.86 1.54
C LEU A 159 17.53 7.77 0.78
N GLU A 160 18.80 7.57 1.16
CA GLU A 160 19.66 6.53 0.57
C GLU A 160 19.52 5.16 1.24
N ARG A 161 19.05 5.11 2.48
CA ARG A 161 18.93 3.88 3.26
C ARG A 161 17.52 3.77 3.80
N ILE A 162 16.78 2.79 3.29
CA ILE A 162 15.39 2.51 3.66
C ILE A 162 15.33 1.03 4.05
N ALA A 163 14.84 0.70 5.24
CA ALA A 163 14.62 -0.69 5.60
C ALA A 163 13.21 -1.10 5.17
N TYR A 164 13.10 -2.17 4.39
CA TYR A 164 11.83 -2.84 4.11
C TYR A 164 11.81 -4.17 4.85
N VAL A 165 10.81 -4.34 5.71
CA VAL A 165 10.60 -5.54 6.51
C VAL A 165 9.27 -6.14 6.10
N ASP A 166 9.33 -7.37 5.61
CA ASP A 166 8.17 -8.13 5.19
C ASP A 166 7.98 -9.33 6.13
N ILE A 167 6.77 -9.43 6.68
CA ILE A 167 6.35 -10.50 7.59
C ILE A 167 5.21 -11.32 7.01
N ASP A 168 4.76 -11.00 5.79
CA ASP A 168 3.77 -11.83 5.10
C ASP A 168 4.36 -13.22 4.86
N ALA A 169 3.48 -14.24 4.87
CA ALA A 169 3.89 -15.62 4.65
C ALA A 169 4.44 -15.83 3.23
N HIS A 170 3.94 -15.06 2.26
CA HIS A 170 4.39 -15.08 0.89
C HIS A 170 5.62 -14.19 0.72
N HIS A 171 6.45 -14.52 -0.27
CA HIS A 171 7.61 -13.70 -0.57
C HIS A 171 7.18 -12.41 -1.27
N GLY A 172 7.47 -11.24 -0.69
CA GLY A 172 7.27 -9.93 -1.31
C GLY A 172 8.21 -9.67 -2.49
N ASP A 173 8.10 -10.50 -3.53
CA ASP A 173 8.88 -10.49 -4.76
C ASP A 173 8.75 -9.19 -5.55
N GLY A 174 7.54 -8.62 -5.59
CA GLY A 174 7.23 -7.33 -6.19
C GLY A 174 8.02 -6.18 -5.60
N VAL A 175 8.36 -6.24 -4.31
CA VAL A 175 9.27 -5.25 -3.69
C VAL A 175 10.72 -5.71 -3.84
N PHE A 176 11.01 -6.98 -3.60
CA PHE A 176 12.37 -7.51 -3.59
C PHE A 176 13.05 -7.38 -4.95
N TYR A 177 12.56 -7.98 -6.04
CA TYR A 177 13.33 -8.00 -7.29
C TYR A 177 13.55 -6.63 -7.95
N PRO A 178 12.55 -5.73 -8.02
CA PRO A 178 12.71 -4.43 -8.69
C PRO A 178 13.57 -3.43 -7.91
N LEU A 179 13.68 -3.59 -6.58
CA LEU A 179 14.38 -2.65 -5.70
C LEU A 179 15.64 -3.26 -5.04
N ASN A 180 15.79 -4.58 -5.08
CA ASN A 180 16.98 -5.25 -4.57
C ASN A 180 18.16 -5.03 -5.54
N PRO A 181 19.29 -4.51 -5.06
CA PRO A 181 20.35 -4.05 -5.91
C PRO A 181 21.51 -5.02 -5.77
N ILE A 182 21.61 -5.98 -6.68
CA ILE A 182 22.90 -6.67 -6.84
C ILE A 182 23.99 -5.65 -7.30
N ARG A 183 23.70 -4.34 -7.53
CA ARG A 183 24.64 -3.35 -8.07
C ARG A 183 24.59 -1.87 -7.61
N ARG A 184 23.96 -1.46 -6.50
CA ARG A 184 24.01 -0.04 -6.05
C ARG A 184 24.27 0.11 -4.54
N LEU A 185 25.18 1.02 -4.19
CA LEU A 185 25.70 1.25 -2.82
C LEU A 185 24.78 2.13 -1.94
N SER A 186 23.66 2.64 -2.47
CA SER A 186 22.76 3.61 -1.83
C SER A 186 21.33 3.07 -1.75
N SER A 187 21.17 1.86 -1.22
CA SER A 187 19.97 1.06 -1.47
C SER A 187 19.19 0.64 -0.23
N PRO A 188 17.90 0.27 -0.40
CA PRO A 188 17.11 -0.29 0.68
C PRO A 188 17.72 -1.59 1.22
N ILE A 189 17.69 -1.76 2.54
CA ILE A 189 18.07 -3.00 3.22
C ILE A 189 16.82 -3.85 3.34
N PHE A 190 16.83 -5.01 2.69
CA PHE A 190 15.76 -5.99 2.73
C PHE A 190 16.01 -6.97 3.86
N MET A 191 15.06 -7.09 4.79
CA MET A 191 15.10 -8.09 5.84
C MET A 191 13.83 -8.94 5.77
N ARG A 192 13.98 -10.19 5.32
CA ARG A 192 12.92 -11.19 5.41
C ARG A 192 12.93 -11.78 6.81
N MET A 193 11.81 -11.69 7.52
CA MET A 193 11.56 -12.56 8.66
C MET A 193 10.77 -13.73 8.12
N ALA A 194 11.43 -14.87 7.89
CA ALA A 194 10.72 -16.10 7.58
C ALA A 194 9.94 -16.52 8.84
N ALA A 195 8.62 -16.55 8.75
CA ALA A 195 7.75 -17.22 9.71
C ALA A 195 7.73 -18.73 9.44
#